data_AF-A0A973GSM1-F1
#
_entry.id   AF-A0A973GSM1-F1
#
_cell.length_a   1.000
_cell.length_b   1.000
_cell.length_c   1.000
_cell.angle_alpha   90.00
_cell.angle_beta   90.00
_cell.angle_gamma   90.00
#
_symmetry.space_group_name_H-M   'P 1'
#
loop_
_entity.id
_entity.type
_entity.pdbx_description
1 polymer ?
#
loop_
_entity_poly.entity_id
_entity_poly.type
_entity_poly.pdbx_seq_one_letter_code
_entity_poly.pdbx_strand_id
1 'polypeptide(L)'
;MAHRGPAGVPQTTYLKDYRPPDYRVKTVNLQFDLDESRTMVKSLLTVVCNHDRCEGIHPFVLQGRDLKLHTVKLDGQQLSEHDYKIEGETLSIIPVPDRFVLEIETECDPAANTELSGLYRSGSMFCTQCEAEGFRKITYYPDRPDVLAKFMTTIVADKKKYPVLLSNGNLIGSGDLQDGRQFAKWHDPFPKPAYLFALVAGDLARIEDRFTTLSGRKVTLHIYVQHHNRGKCGHAMDSLKKAMRWDEETYGREYDLDLFMIVATDDFNMGAMENKGLNIFNSKYVLADGRTATDSDFQGIMGVVGHEYFHNWSGDRVTCRDWFQLSLKEGFTVFR
;
A
#
# COMPACT_ATOMS: atom_id res chain seq x y z
N MET A 1 15.12 7.43 -4.37
CA MET A 1 15.33 8.38 -3.25
C MET A 1 15.77 9.71 -3.84
N ALA A 2 14.85 10.65 -3.95
CA ALA A 2 15.22 12.04 -4.20
C ALA A 2 14.94 12.82 -2.92
N HIS A 3 15.99 13.26 -2.23
CA HIS A 3 15.87 14.34 -1.26
C HIS A 3 15.87 15.65 -2.05
N ARG A 4 14.81 16.44 -1.95
CA ARG A 4 14.84 17.80 -2.50
C ARG A 4 15.69 18.66 -1.58
N GLY A 5 16.77 19.23 -2.11
CA GLY A 5 17.61 20.15 -1.35
C GLY A 5 16.91 21.49 -1.08
N PRO A 6 17.59 22.44 -0.39
CA PRO A 6 17.04 23.76 -0.02
C PRO A 6 16.50 24.60 -1.19
N ALA A 7 16.86 24.27 -2.44
CA ALA A 7 16.43 24.94 -3.66
C ALA A 7 15.36 24.17 -4.47
N GLY A 8 14.76 23.12 -3.92
CA GLY A 8 13.73 22.33 -4.60
C GLY A 8 14.24 21.42 -5.74
N VAL A 9 15.55 21.40 -5.99
CA VAL A 9 16.20 20.53 -6.98
C VAL A 9 16.37 19.12 -6.38
N PRO A 10 15.99 18.05 -7.09
CA PRO A 10 16.26 16.68 -6.66
C PRO A 10 17.76 16.46 -6.50
N GLN A 11 18.21 16.03 -5.32
CA GLN A 11 19.58 15.56 -5.14
C GLN A 11 19.70 14.09 -5.59
N THR A 12 20.79 13.80 -6.31
CA THR A 12 21.15 12.44 -6.68
C THR A 12 21.49 11.64 -5.42
N THR A 13 20.78 10.53 -5.21
CA THR A 13 21.14 9.55 -4.19
C THR A 13 22.07 8.51 -4.79
N TYR A 14 23.08 8.06 -4.04
CA TYR A 14 24.00 7.00 -4.44
C TYR A 14 23.87 5.76 -3.54
N LEU A 15 23.99 4.57 -4.15
CA LEU A 15 23.97 3.29 -3.43
C LEU A 15 25.03 3.22 -2.32
N LYS A 16 26.23 3.75 -2.56
CA LYS A 16 27.35 3.75 -1.60
C LYS A 16 27.05 4.52 -0.30
N ASP A 17 26.05 5.41 -0.33
CA ASP A 17 25.68 6.26 0.80
C ASP A 17 24.57 5.63 1.65
N TYR A 18 24.14 4.40 1.33
CA TYR A 18 23.18 3.68 2.14
C TYR A 18 23.64 3.58 3.61
N ARG A 19 22.72 3.95 4.51
CA ARG A 19 22.83 3.70 5.95
C ARG A 19 21.54 3.06 6.45
N PRO A 20 21.60 2.12 7.40
CA PRO A 20 20.41 1.65 8.12
C PRO A 20 19.63 2.83 8.71
N PRO A 21 18.30 2.73 8.86
CA PRO A 21 17.52 3.81 9.44
C PRO A 21 17.85 3.96 10.93
N ASP A 22 17.95 5.19 11.43
CA ASP A 22 18.21 5.47 12.85
C ASP A 22 17.07 4.99 13.77
N TYR A 23 15.88 4.80 13.21
CA TYR A 23 14.68 4.36 13.92
C TYR A 23 13.91 3.32 13.09
N ARG A 24 13.29 2.34 13.75
CA ARG A 24 12.37 1.37 13.14
C ARG A 24 10.95 1.62 13.59
N VAL A 25 10.02 1.61 12.65
CA VAL A 25 8.58 1.56 12.93
C VAL A 25 8.18 0.11 13.14
N LYS A 26 7.53 -0.21 14.26
CA LYS A 26 7.06 -1.57 14.58
C LYS A 26 5.62 -1.80 14.16
N THR A 27 4.77 -0.81 14.39
CA THR A 27 3.36 -0.86 14.03
C THR A 27 2.90 0.49 13.49
N VAL A 28 1.99 0.45 12.54
CA VAL A 28 1.30 1.60 11.95
C VAL A 28 -0.19 1.38 12.12
N ASN A 29 -0.86 2.29 12.83
CA ASN A 29 -2.32 2.31 12.90
C ASN A 29 -2.82 3.52 12.13
N LEU A 30 -3.50 3.27 11.01
CA LEU A 30 -4.05 4.30 10.14
C LEU A 30 -5.56 4.38 10.34
N GLN A 31 -6.08 5.60 10.31
CA GLN A 31 -7.49 5.87 10.17
C GLN A 31 -7.67 6.89 9.04
N PHE A 32 -8.45 6.50 8.04
CA PHE A 32 -8.84 7.33 6.91
C PHE A 32 -10.29 7.76 7.08
N ASP A 33 -10.52 9.06 7.07
CA ASP A 33 -11.84 9.65 6.89
C ASP A 33 -11.90 10.13 5.44
N LEU A 34 -12.49 9.31 4.57
CA LEU A 34 -12.48 9.53 3.13
C LEU A 34 -13.46 10.63 2.72
N ASP A 35 -12.91 11.63 2.06
CA ASP A 35 -13.61 12.65 1.27
C ASP A 35 -12.83 12.87 -0.03
N GLU A 36 -13.54 13.14 -1.12
CA GLU A 36 -12.93 13.24 -2.45
C GLU A 36 -11.91 14.37 -2.54
N SER A 37 -12.17 15.49 -1.87
CA SER A 37 -11.33 16.69 -1.89
C SER A 37 -10.50 16.89 -0.62
N ARG A 38 -10.89 16.23 0.48
CA ARG A 38 -10.36 16.50 1.81
C ARG A 38 -10.32 15.25 2.69
N THR A 39 -9.54 14.25 2.29
CA THR A 39 -9.37 13.05 3.10
C THR A 39 -8.48 13.35 4.30
N MET A 40 -8.99 13.09 5.51
CA MET A 40 -8.20 13.17 6.73
C MET A 40 -7.55 11.82 7.01
N VAL A 41 -6.26 11.84 7.34
CA VAL A 41 -5.48 10.66 7.69
C VAL A 41 -4.90 10.86 9.07
N LYS A 42 -5.24 9.96 9.99
CA LYS A 42 -4.60 9.85 11.30
C LYS A 42 -3.68 8.65 11.30
N SER A 43 -2.41 8.88 11.60
CA SER A 43 -1.35 7.88 11.67
C SER A 43 -0.83 7.79 13.10
N LEU A 44 -0.78 6.57 13.64
CA LEU A 44 -0.17 6.29 14.94
C LEU A 44 0.97 5.28 14.76
N LEU A 45 2.20 5.74 14.94
CA LEU A 45 3.42 4.98 14.73
C LEU A 45 4.01 4.57 16.08
N THR A 46 4.25 3.27 16.29
CA THR A 46 5.09 2.82 17.41
C THR A 46 6.51 2.66 16.90
N VAL A 47 7.43 3.45 17.46
CA VAL A 47 8.80 3.59 16.95
C VAL A 47 9.79 3.14 18.01
N VAL A 48 10.89 2.54 17.56
CA VAL A 48 12.05 2.20 18.40
C VAL A 48 13.35 2.66 17.75
N CYS A 49 14.30 3.08 18.56
CA CYS A 49 15.66 3.40 18.15
C CYS A 49 16.38 2.19 17.52
N ASN A 50 17.25 2.47 16.55
CA ASN A 50 18.09 1.49 15.82
C ASN A 50 19.54 1.99 15.61
N HIS A 51 19.95 3.05 16.31
CA HIS A 51 21.31 3.62 16.27
C HIS A 51 22.02 3.45 17.63
N ASP A 52 23.35 3.61 17.63
CA ASP A 52 24.15 3.62 18.85
C ASP A 52 24.12 5.03 19.49
N ARG A 53 23.74 5.11 20.76
CA ARG A 53 23.70 6.38 21.51
C ARG A 53 25.07 7.01 21.74
N CYS A 54 26.16 6.25 21.60
CA CYS A 54 27.51 6.79 21.71
C CYS A 54 27.83 7.78 20.57
N GLU A 55 27.11 7.71 19.46
CA GLU A 55 27.26 8.62 18.30
C GLU A 55 26.39 9.89 18.41
N GLY A 56 25.60 10.04 19.48
CA GLY A 56 24.79 11.23 19.77
C GLY A 56 23.29 11.01 19.61
N ILE A 57 22.53 12.10 19.59
CA ILE A 57 21.07 12.10 19.40
C ILE A 57 20.78 12.30 17.91
N HIS A 58 20.12 11.32 17.29
CA HIS A 58 19.74 11.38 15.88
C HIS A 58 18.30 11.91 15.74
N PRO A 59 18.00 12.78 14.77
CA PRO A 59 16.63 13.23 14.52
C PRO A 59 15.78 12.08 13.98
N PHE A 60 14.50 12.03 14.37
CA PHE A 60 13.54 11.17 13.69
C PHE A 60 12.99 11.90 12.46
N VAL A 61 13.40 11.45 11.27
CA VAL A 61 13.10 12.10 9.99
C VAL A 61 12.04 11.32 9.23
N LEU A 62 10.97 12.01 8.83
CA LEU A 62 9.85 11.49 8.07
C LEU A 62 9.76 12.19 6.72
N GLN A 63 9.31 11.48 5.70
CA GLN A 63 9.01 12.04 4.38
C GLN A 63 7.52 12.36 4.30
N GLY A 64 7.18 13.52 3.76
CA GLY A 64 5.80 13.92 3.48
C GLY A 64 5.76 14.92 2.31
N ARG A 65 4.82 14.74 1.37
CA ARG A 65 4.70 15.57 0.17
C ARG A 65 3.24 15.83 -0.15
N ASP A 66 2.92 17.07 -0.53
CA ASP A 66 1.56 17.49 -0.93
C ASP A 66 0.51 17.20 0.17
N LEU A 67 0.90 17.38 1.43
CA LEU A 67 0.08 17.17 2.61
C LEU A 67 -0.13 18.48 3.36
N LYS A 68 -1.33 18.65 3.90
CA LYS A 68 -1.57 19.64 4.95
C LYS A 68 -1.44 18.96 6.31
N LEU A 69 -0.44 19.38 7.09
CA LEU A 69 -0.26 18.91 8.46
C LEU A 69 -1.24 19.63 9.40
N HIS A 70 -1.94 18.87 10.25
CA HIS A 70 -2.84 19.41 11.27
C HIS A 70 -2.25 19.30 12.67
N THR A 71 -1.86 18.09 13.08
CA THR A 71 -1.30 17.86 14.42
C THR A 71 -0.16 16.84 14.39
N VAL A 72 0.76 17.01 15.33
CA VAL A 72 1.80 16.03 15.67
C VAL A 72 1.75 15.86 17.18
N LYS A 73 1.70 14.61 17.67
CA LYS A 73 1.80 14.32 19.10
C LYS A 73 2.84 13.25 19.37
N LEU A 74 3.71 13.50 20.33
CA LEU A 74 4.71 12.55 20.81
C LEU A 74 4.28 12.04 22.17
N ASP A 75 4.06 10.73 22.30
CA ASP A 75 3.57 10.08 23.52
C ASP A 75 2.31 10.75 24.11
N GLY A 76 1.40 11.16 23.22
CA GLY A 76 0.14 11.83 23.57
C GLY A 76 0.26 13.32 23.86
N GLN A 77 1.47 13.87 23.95
CA GLN A 77 1.71 15.31 24.10
C GLN A 77 1.74 15.99 22.73
N GLN A 78 0.89 16.99 22.53
CA GLN A 78 0.89 17.76 21.30
C GLN A 78 2.15 18.60 21.19
N LEU A 79 2.84 18.46 20.05
CA LEU A 79 4.01 19.24 19.71
C LEU A 79 3.60 20.59 19.13
N SER A 80 4.35 21.63 19.49
CA SER A 80 4.28 22.95 18.86
C SER A 80 5.18 23.00 17.61
N GLU A 81 5.03 24.04 16.81
CA GLU A 81 5.89 24.29 15.64
C GLU A 81 7.38 24.50 16.00
N HIS A 82 7.70 24.68 17.28
CA HIS A 82 9.09 24.77 17.76
C HIS A 82 9.72 23.40 18.07
N ASP A 83 8.90 22.35 18.20
CA ASP A 83 9.35 21.00 18.59
C ASP A 83 9.68 20.11 17.38
N TYR A 84 9.31 20.55 16.17
CA TYR A 84 9.65 19.86 14.92
C TYR A 84 10.01 20.86 13.85
N LYS A 85 10.73 20.37 12.83
CA LYS A 85 11.16 21.18 11.70
C LYS A 85 10.63 20.56 10.40
N ILE A 86 9.95 21.38 9.58
CA ILE A 86 9.57 21.00 8.22
C ILE A 86 10.51 21.69 7.24
N GLU A 87 11.23 20.90 6.44
CA GLU A 87 12.10 21.38 5.36
C GLU A 87 11.87 20.57 4.09
N GLY A 88 11.39 21.24 3.04
CA GLY A 88 11.01 20.59 1.79
C GLY A 88 9.97 19.48 2.03
N GLU A 89 10.32 18.25 1.67
CA GLU A 89 9.46 17.07 1.84
C GLU A 89 9.76 16.30 3.14
N THR A 90 10.39 16.94 4.14
CA THR A 90 10.78 16.28 5.39
C THR A 90 10.20 16.94 6.61
N LEU A 91 9.78 16.13 7.58
CA LEU A 91 9.45 16.51 8.95
C LEU A 91 10.43 15.83 9.89
N SER A 92 11.16 16.61 10.68
CA SER A 92 12.18 16.12 11.61
C SER A 92 11.83 16.48 13.05
N ILE A 93 11.94 15.52 13.95
CA ILE A 93 11.72 15.71 15.40
C ILE A 93 13.02 15.36 16.13
N ILE A 94 13.52 16.28 16.95
CA ILE A 94 14.72 16.07 17.77
C ILE A 94 14.63 16.92 19.05
N PRO A 95 14.91 16.34 20.24
CA PRO A 95 15.17 14.93 20.50
C PRO A 95 13.88 14.08 20.45
N VAL A 96 14.02 12.76 20.33
CA VAL A 96 12.95 11.79 20.60
C VAL A 96 13.44 10.70 21.56
N PRO A 97 12.55 10.05 22.34
CA PRO A 97 12.91 8.90 23.16
C PRO A 97 13.39 7.68 22.36
N ASP A 98 13.94 6.66 23.02
CA ASP A 98 14.33 5.40 22.37
C ASP A 98 13.13 4.56 21.93
N ARG A 99 12.00 4.75 22.59
CA ARG A 99 10.72 4.16 22.24
C ARG A 99 9.63 5.19 22.50
N PHE A 100 8.82 5.44 21.49
CA PHE A 100 7.75 6.42 21.56
C PHE A 100 6.60 6.04 20.62
N VAL A 101 5.48 6.69 20.83
CA VAL A 101 4.34 6.69 19.94
C VAL A 101 4.23 8.07 19.30
N LEU A 102 4.25 8.11 17.97
CA LEU A 102 4.02 9.34 17.21
C LEU A 102 2.64 9.31 16.59
N GLU A 103 1.79 10.26 16.94
CA GLU A 103 0.50 10.52 16.30
C GLU A 103 0.66 11.68 15.32
N ILE A 104 0.18 11.52 14.09
CA ILE A 104 0.19 12.56 13.07
C ILE A 104 -1.19 12.61 12.42
N GLU A 105 -1.76 13.81 12.31
CA GLU A 105 -2.98 14.05 11.52
C GLU A 105 -2.63 14.90 10.31
N THR A 106 -2.88 14.37 9.13
CA THR A 106 -2.68 15.02 7.83
C THR A 106 -3.97 15.05 7.03
N GLU A 107 -4.01 15.95 6.05
CA GLU A 107 -5.07 16.07 5.06
C GLU A 107 -4.45 16.01 3.66
N CYS A 108 -5.07 15.22 2.78
CA CYS A 108 -4.73 15.14 1.37
C CYS A 108 -5.98 15.35 0.49
N ASP A 109 -5.78 15.71 -0.77
CA ASP A 109 -6.82 15.93 -1.77
C ASP A 109 -6.72 14.86 -2.88
N PRO A 110 -7.44 13.72 -2.75
CA PRO A 110 -7.41 12.66 -3.76
C PRO A 110 -7.96 13.07 -5.13
N ALA A 111 -8.92 13.99 -5.20
CA ALA A 111 -9.53 14.45 -6.44
C ALA A 111 -8.57 15.35 -7.24
N ALA A 112 -7.73 16.13 -6.58
CA ALA A 112 -6.69 16.94 -7.23
C ALA A 112 -5.44 16.13 -7.63
N ASN A 113 -5.31 14.87 -7.20
CA ASN A 113 -4.10 14.07 -7.39
C ASN A 113 -4.05 13.40 -8.78
N THR A 114 -3.71 14.18 -9.81
CA THR A 114 -3.57 13.69 -11.20
C THR A 114 -2.27 12.89 -11.44
N GLU A 115 -1.38 12.80 -10.46
CA GLU A 115 -0.14 12.02 -10.58
C GLU A 115 -0.36 10.52 -10.42
N LEU A 116 -1.54 10.10 -9.92
CA LEU A 116 -1.89 8.71 -9.61
C LEU A 116 -0.85 8.02 -8.70
N SER A 117 -0.35 8.76 -7.71
CA SER A 117 0.62 8.32 -6.70
C SER A 117 0.20 8.81 -5.31
N GLY A 118 0.27 7.94 -4.30
CA GLY A 118 -0.41 8.14 -3.02
C GLY A 118 -1.86 7.71 -3.10
N LEU A 119 -2.76 8.42 -2.41
CA LEU A 119 -4.22 8.23 -2.50
C LEU A 119 -4.80 9.16 -3.58
N TYR A 120 -5.59 8.61 -4.50
CA TYR A 120 -6.20 9.37 -5.60
C TYR A 120 -7.56 8.80 -6.00
N ARG A 121 -8.23 9.48 -6.94
CA ARG A 121 -9.49 9.04 -7.56
C ARG A 121 -9.23 8.37 -8.90
N SER A 122 -9.80 7.18 -9.10
CA SER A 122 -9.99 6.61 -10.44
C SER A 122 -11.49 6.45 -10.70
N GLY A 123 -12.01 7.20 -11.67
CA GLY A 123 -13.45 7.35 -11.88
C GLY A 123 -14.21 7.63 -10.57
N SER A 124 -15.12 6.73 -10.19
CA SER A 124 -15.94 6.86 -8.98
C SER A 124 -15.32 6.27 -7.72
N MET A 125 -14.14 5.64 -7.77
CA MET A 125 -13.52 4.97 -6.63
C MET A 125 -12.22 5.66 -6.16
N PHE A 126 -11.86 5.43 -4.90
CA PHE A 126 -10.53 5.74 -4.38
C PHE A 126 -9.63 4.53 -4.59
N CYS A 127 -8.37 4.80 -4.94
CA CYS A 127 -7.31 3.81 -5.00
C CYS A 127 -5.98 4.42 -4.58
N THR A 128 -5.01 3.55 -4.30
CA THR A 128 -3.66 3.95 -3.92
C THR A 128 -2.61 3.36 -4.83
N GLN A 129 -1.52 4.09 -5.04
CA GLN A 129 -0.28 3.57 -5.61
C GLN A 129 0.89 4.11 -4.80
N CYS A 130 1.56 3.22 -4.06
CA CYS A 130 2.59 3.61 -3.08
C CYS A 130 4.02 3.31 -3.56
N GLU A 131 4.23 2.39 -4.50
CA GLU A 131 5.55 2.18 -5.08
C GLU A 131 5.94 3.30 -6.06
N ALA A 132 7.15 3.86 -6.00
CA ALA A 132 8.24 3.56 -5.05
C ALA A 132 8.20 4.39 -3.76
N GLU A 133 7.68 5.62 -3.85
CA GLU A 133 7.77 6.62 -2.79
C GLU A 133 6.46 7.42 -2.69
N GLY A 134 5.32 6.73 -2.85
CA GLY A 134 3.98 7.32 -2.88
C GLY A 134 3.29 7.39 -1.52
N PHE A 135 3.71 6.58 -0.54
CA PHE A 135 3.08 6.58 0.78
C PHE A 135 3.29 7.90 1.54
N ARG A 136 4.40 8.62 1.27
CA ARG A 136 4.63 9.98 1.78
C ARG A 136 3.62 11.03 1.29
N LYS A 137 2.77 10.72 0.32
CA LYS A 137 1.64 11.57 -0.10
C LYS A 137 0.34 11.25 0.65
N ILE A 138 0.40 10.36 1.63
CA ILE A 138 -0.75 9.96 2.45
C ILE A 138 -0.57 10.47 3.89
N THR A 139 0.60 10.24 4.47
CA THR A 139 1.00 10.72 5.80
C THR A 139 2.51 10.87 5.85
N TYR A 140 3.02 11.63 6.82
CA TYR A 140 4.45 11.61 7.15
C TYR A 140 4.87 10.22 7.62
N TYR A 141 5.89 9.64 6.97
CA TYR A 141 6.40 8.29 7.24
C TYR A 141 7.87 8.17 6.82
N PRO A 142 8.71 7.31 7.46
CA PRO A 142 10.04 6.99 6.92
C PRO A 142 9.88 6.09 5.69
N ASP A 143 9.61 6.70 4.54
CA ASP A 143 9.13 6.07 3.30
C ASP A 143 10.28 5.44 2.50
N ARG A 144 10.82 4.36 3.07
CA ARG A 144 11.93 3.54 2.56
C ARG A 144 11.66 2.04 2.81
N PRO A 145 12.10 1.13 1.92
CA PRO A 145 11.62 -0.26 1.91
C PRO A 145 12.23 -1.18 2.99
N ASP A 146 13.29 -0.75 3.67
CA ASP A 146 13.87 -1.43 4.84
C ASP A 146 13.21 -1.07 6.18
N VAL A 147 12.20 -0.19 6.19
CA VAL A 147 11.34 0.03 7.36
C VAL A 147 10.09 -0.85 7.23
N LEU A 148 10.11 -1.98 7.94
CA LEU A 148 9.02 -2.96 7.96
C LEU A 148 8.15 -2.80 9.21
N ALA A 149 6.85 -2.62 9.02
CA ALA A 149 5.89 -2.49 10.12
C ALA A 149 4.63 -3.33 9.88
N LYS A 150 3.96 -3.73 10.96
CA LYS A 150 2.60 -4.30 10.88
C LYS A 150 1.58 -3.18 10.74
N PHE A 151 0.59 -3.35 9.88
CA PHE A 151 -0.41 -2.31 9.60
C PHE A 151 -1.78 -2.72 10.11
N MET A 152 -2.44 -1.77 10.79
CA MET A 152 -3.88 -1.78 10.98
C MET A 152 -4.47 -0.56 10.26
N THR A 153 -5.50 -0.77 9.45
CA THR A 153 -6.10 0.29 8.64
C THR A 153 -7.58 0.35 8.93
N THR A 154 -8.07 1.49 9.42
CA THR A 154 -9.50 1.79 9.53
C THR A 154 -9.88 2.76 8.43
N ILE A 155 -10.89 2.40 7.63
CA ILE A 155 -11.40 3.22 6.54
C ILE A 155 -12.80 3.65 6.93
N VAL A 156 -13.10 4.94 6.87
CA VAL A 156 -14.42 5.51 7.12
C VAL A 156 -14.86 6.27 5.88
N ALA A 157 -16.06 5.97 5.36
CA ALA A 157 -16.56 6.56 4.13
C ALA A 157 -18.09 6.62 4.11
N ASP A 158 -18.65 7.37 3.16
CA ASP A 158 -20.09 7.32 2.85
C ASP A 158 -20.51 5.92 2.38
N LYS A 159 -21.51 5.33 3.03
CA LYS A 159 -21.93 3.94 2.78
C LYS A 159 -22.57 3.74 1.41
N LYS A 160 -23.27 4.76 0.90
CA LYS A 160 -23.99 4.68 -0.39
C LYS A 160 -23.02 4.84 -1.56
N LYS A 161 -22.07 5.77 -1.46
CA LYS A 161 -21.06 6.02 -2.50
C LYS A 161 -19.97 4.96 -2.53
N TYR A 162 -19.56 4.47 -1.36
CA TYR A 162 -18.43 3.56 -1.23
C TYR A 162 -18.81 2.33 -0.39
N PRO A 163 -19.73 1.47 -0.89
CA PRO A 163 -20.19 0.29 -0.16
C PRO A 163 -19.06 -0.73 0.09
N VAL A 164 -18.00 -0.74 -0.74
CA VAL A 164 -16.84 -1.62 -0.61
C VAL A 164 -15.63 -0.83 -0.09
N LEU A 165 -15.05 -1.26 1.04
CA LEU A 165 -13.87 -0.66 1.68
C LEU A 165 -12.80 -1.73 1.94
N LEU A 166 -11.66 -1.63 1.24
CA LEU A 166 -10.61 -2.66 1.22
C LEU A 166 -9.26 -2.08 1.64
N SER A 167 -8.49 -2.85 2.40
CA SER A 167 -7.06 -2.63 2.62
C SER A 167 -6.35 -3.99 2.74
N ASN A 168 -5.04 -4.01 2.95
CA ASN A 168 -4.25 -5.23 3.07
C ASN A 168 -4.70 -6.12 4.25
N GLY A 169 -4.48 -7.43 4.12
CA GLY A 169 -4.68 -8.40 5.20
C GLY A 169 -6.13 -8.83 5.38
N ASN A 170 -6.55 -9.00 6.64
CA ASN A 170 -7.84 -9.56 7.01
C ASN A 170 -8.78 -8.49 7.58
N LEU A 171 -10.07 -8.56 7.21
CA LEU A 171 -11.12 -7.72 7.80
C LEU A 171 -11.38 -8.17 9.25
N ILE A 172 -11.11 -7.29 10.21
CA ILE A 172 -11.25 -7.55 11.65
C ILE A 172 -12.37 -6.76 12.32
N GLY A 173 -13.03 -5.86 11.58
CA GLY A 173 -14.19 -5.14 12.05
C GLY A 173 -14.85 -4.36 10.93
N SER A 174 -16.17 -4.23 10.95
CA SER A 174 -16.90 -3.34 10.06
C SER A 174 -18.23 -2.96 10.71
N GLY A 175 -18.84 -1.87 10.26
CA GLY A 175 -20.14 -1.47 10.77
C GLY A 175 -20.59 -0.12 10.24
N ASP A 176 -21.85 0.17 10.53
CA ASP A 176 -22.47 1.45 10.22
C ASP A 176 -22.11 2.48 11.29
N LEU A 177 -21.92 3.72 10.85
CA LEU A 177 -21.75 4.88 11.70
C LEU A 177 -22.96 5.81 11.56
N GLN A 178 -22.96 6.89 12.34
CA GLN A 178 -23.95 7.96 12.18
C GLN A 178 -23.85 8.62 10.78
N ASP A 179 -24.88 9.36 10.41
CA ASP A 179 -24.93 10.16 9.18
C ASP A 179 -24.73 9.37 7.87
N GLY A 180 -25.11 8.09 7.86
CA GLY A 180 -25.04 7.25 6.66
C GLY A 180 -23.61 6.83 6.25
N ARG A 181 -22.65 6.97 7.17
CA ARG A 181 -21.27 6.52 6.99
C ARG A 181 -21.10 5.07 7.45
N GLN A 182 -20.00 4.46 7.05
CA GLN A 182 -19.60 3.14 7.52
C GLN A 182 -18.09 3.09 7.76
N PHE A 183 -17.64 2.04 8.44
CA PHE A 183 -16.22 1.74 8.56
C PHE A 183 -15.88 0.29 8.23
N ALA A 184 -14.64 0.08 7.80
CA ALA A 184 -14.00 -1.23 7.73
C ALA A 184 -12.60 -1.15 8.33
N LYS A 185 -12.26 -2.09 9.21
CA LYS A 185 -10.98 -2.20 9.88
C LYS A 185 -10.26 -3.46 9.44
N TRP A 186 -9.05 -3.29 8.94
CA TRP A 186 -8.20 -4.31 8.38
C TRP A 186 -6.92 -4.47 9.20
N HIS A 187 -6.41 -5.70 9.28
CA HIS A 187 -5.14 -6.00 9.93
C HIS A 187 -4.32 -6.94 9.06
N ASP A 188 -3.11 -6.48 8.72
CA ASP A 188 -2.10 -7.28 8.06
C ASP A 188 -1.08 -7.77 9.10
N PRO A 189 -1.01 -9.10 9.38
CA PRO A 189 -0.13 -9.64 10.40
C PRO A 189 1.35 -9.62 10.00
N PHE A 190 1.66 -9.46 8.71
CA PHE A 190 3.03 -9.49 8.21
C PHE A 190 3.63 -8.08 8.22
N PRO A 191 4.83 -7.90 8.81
CA PRO A 191 5.57 -6.66 8.67
C PRO A 191 5.89 -6.42 7.19
N LYS A 192 5.53 -5.25 6.67
CA LYS A 192 5.77 -4.86 5.29
C LYS A 192 6.29 -3.42 5.20
N PRO A 193 7.02 -3.08 4.13
CA PRO A 193 7.31 -1.68 3.81
C PRO A 193 6.06 -0.94 3.33
N ALA A 194 6.08 0.38 3.45
CA ALA A 194 4.93 1.21 3.14
C ALA A 194 4.55 1.25 1.64
N TYR A 195 5.47 0.89 0.74
CA TYR A 195 5.16 0.82 -0.69
C TYR A 195 4.13 -0.28 -1.03
N LEU A 196 3.98 -1.30 -0.17
CA LEU A 196 3.00 -2.38 -0.30
C LEU A 196 1.65 -2.05 0.37
N PHE A 197 1.49 -0.83 0.89
CA PHE A 197 0.21 -0.39 1.44
C PHE A 197 -0.80 -0.17 0.30
N ALA A 198 -2.01 -0.71 0.49
CA ALA A 198 -3.14 -0.44 -0.38
C ALA A 198 -4.41 -0.05 0.38
N LEU A 199 -5.19 0.83 -0.25
CA LEU A 199 -6.55 1.18 0.11
C LEU A 199 -7.39 1.33 -1.16
N VAL A 200 -8.57 0.71 -1.17
CA VAL A 200 -9.59 0.90 -2.20
C VAL A 200 -10.94 1.16 -1.56
N ALA A 201 -11.69 2.13 -2.09
CA ALA A 201 -13.06 2.40 -1.66
C ALA A 201 -13.95 2.78 -2.84
N GLY A 202 -15.06 2.06 -3.05
CA GLY A 202 -15.89 2.23 -4.25
C GLY A 202 -17.18 1.43 -4.24
N ASP A 203 -18.04 1.67 -5.23
CA ASP A 203 -19.16 0.79 -5.58
C ASP A 203 -18.72 -0.21 -6.66
N LEU A 204 -18.35 -1.42 -6.23
CA LEU A 204 -17.69 -2.42 -7.05
C LEU A 204 -18.46 -3.76 -7.01
N ALA A 205 -18.58 -4.40 -8.16
CA ALA A 205 -19.00 -5.78 -8.24
C ALA A 205 -17.89 -6.70 -7.74
N ARG A 206 -18.25 -7.65 -6.87
CA ARG A 206 -17.37 -8.73 -6.42
C ARG A 206 -17.62 -10.02 -7.20
N ILE A 207 -16.55 -10.60 -7.72
CA ILE A 207 -16.48 -11.97 -8.22
C ILE A 207 -15.70 -12.77 -7.17
N GLU A 208 -16.22 -13.93 -6.78
CA GLU A 208 -15.64 -14.78 -5.73
C GLU A 208 -15.36 -16.18 -6.27
N ASP A 209 -14.22 -16.74 -5.89
CA ASP A 209 -13.87 -18.14 -6.04
C ASP A 209 -12.98 -18.56 -4.84
N ARG A 210 -12.49 -19.80 -4.85
CA ARG A 210 -11.64 -20.34 -3.78
C ARG A 210 -10.47 -21.14 -4.35
N PHE A 211 -9.39 -21.16 -3.58
CA PHE A 211 -8.24 -22.03 -3.81
C PHE A 211 -7.94 -22.81 -2.53
N THR A 212 -7.50 -24.06 -2.65
CA THR A 212 -7.00 -24.84 -1.51
C THR A 212 -5.54 -25.13 -1.75
N THR A 213 -4.69 -24.69 -0.83
CA THR A 213 -3.24 -24.86 -0.93
C THR A 213 -2.84 -26.31 -0.69
N LEU A 214 -1.59 -26.67 -1.02
CA LEU A 214 -1.07 -28.04 -0.85
C LEU A 214 -1.14 -28.57 0.60
N SER A 215 -1.08 -27.70 1.60
CA SER A 215 -1.24 -27.98 3.03
C SER A 215 -2.69 -27.97 3.52
N GLY A 216 -3.64 -27.61 2.64
CA GLY A 216 -5.07 -27.61 2.93
C GLY A 216 -5.63 -26.26 3.40
N ARG A 217 -4.86 -25.16 3.37
CA ARG A 217 -5.40 -23.82 3.65
C ARG A 217 -6.43 -23.46 2.59
N LYS A 218 -7.60 -23.00 3.01
CA LYS A 218 -8.64 -22.46 2.11
C LYS A 218 -8.43 -20.96 1.95
N VAL A 219 -8.09 -20.53 0.75
CA VAL A 219 -7.92 -19.12 0.38
C VAL A 219 -9.17 -18.66 -0.36
N THR A 220 -9.78 -17.58 0.11
CA THR A 220 -10.86 -16.91 -0.62
C THR A 220 -10.26 -15.98 -1.66
N LEU A 221 -10.75 -16.02 -2.89
CA LEU A 221 -10.27 -15.17 -3.99
C LEU A 221 -11.37 -14.19 -4.38
N HIS A 222 -11.05 -12.90 -4.36
CA HIS A 222 -11.97 -11.85 -4.81
C HIS A 222 -11.37 -11.05 -5.96
N ILE A 223 -12.16 -10.82 -7.01
CA ILE A 223 -11.87 -9.81 -8.02
C ILE A 223 -12.97 -8.75 -7.94
N TYR A 224 -12.56 -7.48 -7.78
CA TYR A 224 -13.43 -6.33 -7.73
C TYR A 224 -13.29 -5.50 -9.01
N VAL A 225 -14.41 -5.20 -9.63
CA VAL A 225 -14.50 -4.42 -10.87
C VAL A 225 -15.71 -3.50 -10.84
N GLN A 226 -15.76 -2.51 -11.72
CA GLN A 226 -17.01 -1.77 -11.96
C GLN A 226 -18.12 -2.72 -12.43
N HIS A 227 -19.37 -2.47 -12.02
CA HIS A 227 -20.50 -3.40 -12.21
C HIS A 227 -20.68 -3.90 -13.64
N HIS A 228 -20.50 -3.03 -14.64
CA HIS A 228 -20.67 -3.39 -16.04
C HIS A 228 -19.59 -4.35 -16.58
N ASN A 229 -18.48 -4.53 -15.87
CA ASN A 229 -17.37 -5.41 -16.24
C ASN A 229 -17.42 -6.79 -15.58
N ARG A 230 -18.43 -7.08 -14.74
CA ARG A 230 -18.54 -8.34 -13.97
C ARG A 230 -18.39 -9.61 -14.83
N GLY A 231 -18.83 -9.57 -16.09
CA GLY A 231 -18.76 -10.70 -17.01
C GLY A 231 -17.38 -10.99 -17.61
N LYS A 232 -16.37 -10.18 -17.35
CA LYS A 232 -15.06 -10.21 -18.03
C LYS A 232 -13.89 -10.69 -17.15
N CYS A 233 -14.17 -11.21 -15.95
CA CYS A 233 -13.14 -11.56 -14.97
C CYS A 233 -12.75 -13.06 -14.95
N GLY A 234 -13.43 -13.90 -15.73
CA GLY A 234 -13.25 -15.35 -15.66
C GLY A 234 -11.81 -15.79 -15.91
N HIS A 235 -11.18 -15.24 -16.95
CA HIS A 235 -9.80 -15.58 -17.30
C HIS A 235 -8.77 -15.11 -16.26
N ALA A 236 -8.97 -13.94 -15.65
CA ALA A 236 -8.11 -13.47 -14.57
C ALA A 236 -8.22 -14.37 -13.33
N MET A 237 -9.42 -14.82 -12.95
CA MET A 237 -9.61 -15.74 -11.83
C MET A 237 -8.94 -17.10 -12.08
N ASP A 238 -9.07 -17.63 -13.30
CA ASP A 238 -8.42 -18.89 -13.67
C ASP A 238 -6.89 -18.74 -13.74
N SER A 239 -6.39 -17.61 -14.23
CA SER A 239 -4.96 -17.29 -14.24
C SER A 239 -4.39 -17.22 -12.82
N LEU A 240 -5.10 -16.59 -11.88
CA LEU A 240 -4.70 -16.54 -10.47
C LEU A 240 -4.59 -17.94 -9.87
N LYS A 241 -5.61 -18.79 -10.03
CA LYS A 241 -5.56 -20.18 -9.52
C LYS A 241 -4.44 -21.00 -10.14
N LYS A 242 -4.14 -20.77 -11.43
CA LYS A 242 -3.00 -21.42 -12.12
C LYS A 242 -1.66 -20.94 -11.55
N ALA A 243 -1.49 -19.64 -11.33
CA ALA A 243 -0.29 -19.09 -10.72
C ALA A 243 -0.08 -19.63 -9.30
N MET A 244 -1.15 -19.67 -8.49
CA MET A 244 -1.13 -20.27 -7.15
C MET A 244 -0.62 -21.71 -7.19
N ARG A 245 -1.24 -22.55 -8.03
CA ARG A 245 -0.83 -23.96 -8.17
C ARG A 245 0.59 -24.12 -8.70
N TRP A 246 0.97 -23.34 -9.70
CA TRP A 246 2.28 -23.45 -10.32
C TRP A 246 3.41 -23.08 -9.35
N ASP A 247 3.21 -22.07 -8.50
CA ASP A 247 4.22 -21.66 -7.51
C ASP A 247 4.37 -22.71 -6.39
N GLU A 248 3.28 -23.42 -6.05
CA GLU A 248 3.32 -24.60 -5.18
C GLU A 248 4.10 -25.75 -5.82
N GLU A 249 3.81 -26.10 -7.07
CA GLU A 249 4.43 -27.23 -7.77
C GLU A 249 5.90 -26.98 -8.12
N THR A 250 6.25 -25.74 -8.49
CA THR A 250 7.57 -25.39 -9.03
C THR A 250 8.53 -24.90 -7.94
N TYR A 251 8.04 -24.07 -7.00
CA TYR A 251 8.87 -23.45 -5.97
C TYR A 251 8.46 -23.84 -4.53
N GLY A 252 7.43 -24.67 -4.35
CA GLY A 252 6.95 -25.06 -3.02
C GLY A 252 6.42 -23.86 -2.22
N ARG A 253 5.85 -22.85 -2.89
CA ARG A 253 5.40 -21.60 -2.28
C ARG A 253 3.88 -21.56 -2.17
N GLU A 254 3.37 -21.71 -0.95
CA GLU A 254 1.95 -21.50 -0.65
C GLU A 254 1.63 -20.03 -0.37
N TYR A 255 0.39 -19.63 -0.64
CA TYR A 255 -0.13 -18.35 -0.17
C TYR A 255 -0.31 -18.32 1.36
N ASP A 256 -0.07 -17.16 1.97
CA ASP A 256 0.12 -17.03 3.42
C ASP A 256 -0.96 -16.23 4.15
N LEU A 257 -1.99 -15.76 3.44
CA LEU A 257 -3.19 -15.13 3.98
C LEU A 257 -4.46 -15.94 3.66
N ASP A 258 -5.59 -15.54 4.25
CA ASP A 258 -6.88 -16.22 4.08
C ASP A 258 -7.72 -15.66 2.92
N LEU A 259 -7.34 -14.48 2.43
CA LEU A 259 -8.03 -13.72 1.40
C LEU A 259 -7.01 -13.09 0.43
N PHE A 260 -7.19 -13.36 -0.86
CA PHE A 260 -6.46 -12.69 -1.95
C PHE A 260 -7.44 -11.81 -2.73
N MET A 261 -7.14 -10.52 -2.86
CA MET A 261 -8.00 -9.57 -3.58
C MET A 261 -7.27 -8.96 -4.77
N ILE A 262 -7.98 -8.85 -5.89
CA ILE A 262 -7.58 -8.06 -7.05
C ILE A 262 -8.63 -6.96 -7.25
N VAL A 263 -8.20 -5.73 -7.49
CA VAL A 263 -9.06 -4.62 -7.92
C VAL A 263 -8.61 -4.16 -9.29
N ALA A 264 -9.53 -4.11 -10.26
CA ALA A 264 -9.27 -3.52 -11.57
C ALA A 264 -9.63 -2.02 -11.58
N THR A 265 -8.73 -1.21 -12.12
CA THR A 265 -8.88 0.24 -12.24
C THR A 265 -8.52 0.71 -13.65
N ASP A 266 -9.24 1.72 -14.16
CA ASP A 266 -8.99 2.25 -15.51
C ASP A 266 -7.87 3.30 -15.50
N ASP A 267 -7.71 4.04 -14.39
CA ASP A 267 -6.64 5.02 -14.20
C ASP A 267 -5.51 4.38 -13.36
N PHE A 268 -4.45 3.91 -14.03
CA PHE A 268 -3.27 3.32 -13.38
C PHE A 268 -2.03 3.53 -14.23
N ASN A 269 -0.99 4.14 -13.67
CA ASN A 269 0.26 4.41 -14.39
C ASN A 269 1.05 3.14 -14.75
N MET A 270 0.95 2.10 -13.92
CA MET A 270 1.66 0.83 -14.09
C MET A 270 0.73 -0.25 -14.68
N GLY A 271 1.28 -1.45 -14.93
CA GLY A 271 0.47 -2.59 -15.36
C GLY A 271 -0.40 -3.13 -14.22
N ALA A 272 0.24 -3.45 -13.10
CA ALA A 272 -0.40 -3.82 -11.85
C ALA A 272 0.57 -3.55 -10.68
N MET A 273 0.15 -3.87 -9.46
CA MET A 273 0.91 -3.65 -8.23
C MET A 273 0.60 -4.74 -7.21
N GLU A 274 1.64 -5.30 -6.62
CA GLU A 274 1.63 -6.50 -5.77
C GLU A 274 1.19 -6.27 -4.32
N ASN A 275 0.48 -5.18 -4.01
CA ASN A 275 0.23 -4.78 -2.62
C ASN A 275 -0.32 -5.97 -1.80
N LYS A 276 0.36 -6.35 -0.72
CA LYS A 276 0.14 -7.60 0.03
C LYS A 276 -1.36 -7.92 0.26
N GLY A 277 -1.87 -8.90 -0.48
CA GLY A 277 -3.26 -9.39 -0.40
C GLY A 277 -4.35 -8.49 -0.98
N LEU A 278 -4.00 -7.32 -1.54
CA LEU A 278 -4.90 -6.39 -2.23
C LEU A 278 -4.20 -5.82 -3.46
N ASN A 279 -3.99 -6.65 -4.47
CA ASN A 279 -3.32 -6.23 -5.69
C ASN A 279 -4.24 -5.27 -6.48
N ILE A 280 -3.65 -4.23 -7.05
CA ILE A 280 -4.38 -3.23 -7.85
C ILE A 280 -3.84 -3.32 -9.28
N PHE A 281 -4.73 -3.55 -10.23
CA PHE A 281 -4.39 -3.80 -11.62
C PHE A 281 -4.98 -2.73 -12.53
N ASN A 282 -4.24 -2.34 -13.56
CA ASN A 282 -4.85 -1.72 -14.73
C ASN A 282 -5.87 -2.70 -15.33
N SER A 283 -7.08 -2.23 -15.63
CA SER A 283 -8.17 -3.02 -16.19
C SER A 283 -7.77 -3.84 -17.43
N LYS A 284 -6.80 -3.35 -18.22
CA LYS A 284 -6.21 -4.08 -19.36
C LYS A 284 -5.70 -5.48 -19.00
N TYR A 285 -5.19 -5.65 -17.79
CA TYR A 285 -4.62 -6.92 -17.31
C TYR A 285 -5.58 -7.73 -16.44
N VAL A 286 -6.89 -7.43 -16.48
CA VAL A 286 -7.92 -8.21 -15.78
C VAL A 286 -9.10 -8.55 -16.69
N LEU A 287 -9.57 -7.58 -17.49
CA LEU A 287 -10.83 -7.68 -18.21
C LEU A 287 -10.65 -8.32 -19.59
N ALA A 288 -11.21 -9.51 -19.80
CA ALA A 288 -11.24 -10.16 -21.11
C ALA A 288 -12.54 -10.93 -21.37
N ASP A 289 -13.00 -10.87 -22.61
CA ASP A 289 -14.01 -11.76 -23.18
C ASP A 289 -13.69 -12.06 -24.65
N GLY A 290 -14.23 -13.16 -25.18
CA GLY A 290 -13.92 -13.63 -26.53
C GLY A 290 -14.43 -12.73 -27.67
N ARG A 291 -15.14 -11.64 -27.37
CA ARG A 291 -15.59 -10.64 -28.35
C ARG A 291 -14.69 -9.40 -28.36
N THR A 292 -14.08 -9.06 -27.22
CA THR A 292 -13.31 -7.81 -27.07
C THR A 292 -11.80 -8.00 -26.84
N ALA A 293 -11.36 -9.20 -26.45
CA ALA A 293 -9.95 -9.48 -26.15
C ALA A 293 -9.31 -10.39 -27.20
N THR A 294 -8.06 -10.10 -27.55
CA THR A 294 -7.22 -10.91 -28.44
C THR A 294 -6.49 -12.01 -27.67
N ASP A 295 -5.95 -13.01 -28.37
CA ASP A 295 -5.11 -14.05 -27.75
C ASP A 295 -3.93 -13.46 -26.97
N SER A 296 -3.33 -12.37 -27.48
CA SER A 296 -2.26 -11.64 -26.80
C SER A 296 -2.74 -10.98 -25.51
N ASP A 297 -3.99 -10.49 -25.45
CA ASP A 297 -4.56 -9.95 -24.20
C ASP A 297 -4.77 -11.07 -23.17
N PHE A 298 -5.29 -12.23 -23.60
CA PHE A 298 -5.42 -13.40 -22.72
C PHE A 298 -4.05 -13.84 -22.17
N GLN A 299 -3.00 -13.87 -23.01
CA GLN A 299 -1.64 -14.18 -22.55
C GLN A 299 -1.09 -13.09 -21.60
N GLY A 300 -1.32 -11.82 -21.91
CA GLY A 300 -0.91 -10.69 -21.08
C GLY A 300 -1.53 -10.72 -19.69
N ILE A 301 -2.84 -10.97 -19.60
CA ILE A 301 -3.55 -11.16 -18.32
C ILE A 301 -2.93 -12.31 -17.53
N MET A 302 -2.68 -13.45 -18.19
CA MET A 302 -2.09 -14.61 -17.51
C MET A 302 -0.69 -14.30 -16.96
N GLY A 303 0.15 -13.65 -17.76
CA GLY A 303 1.50 -13.25 -17.37
C GLY A 303 1.51 -12.26 -16.21
N VAL A 304 0.73 -11.18 -16.29
CA VAL A 304 0.70 -10.15 -15.24
C VAL A 304 0.03 -10.67 -13.97
N VAL A 305 -1.10 -11.39 -14.05
CA VAL A 305 -1.72 -12.00 -12.85
C VAL A 305 -0.75 -12.96 -12.15
N GLY A 306 0.01 -13.74 -12.92
CA GLY A 306 1.07 -14.59 -12.38
C GLY A 306 2.17 -13.78 -11.69
N HIS A 307 2.73 -12.80 -12.39
CA HIS A 307 3.78 -11.91 -11.90
C HIS A 307 3.43 -11.27 -10.54
N GLU A 308 2.27 -10.64 -10.44
CA GLU A 308 1.84 -10.01 -9.19
C GLU A 308 1.57 -11.01 -8.06
N TYR A 309 1.13 -12.24 -8.38
CA TYR A 309 0.98 -13.29 -7.39
C TYR A 309 2.36 -13.77 -6.89
N PHE A 310 3.32 -13.94 -7.79
CA PHE A 310 4.66 -14.43 -7.48
C PHE A 310 5.43 -13.46 -6.56
N HIS A 311 5.20 -12.16 -6.69
CA HIS A 311 5.73 -11.13 -5.81
C HIS A 311 5.38 -11.35 -4.33
N ASN A 312 4.27 -12.06 -4.02
CA ASN A 312 3.92 -12.42 -2.64
C ASN A 312 5.08 -13.08 -1.88
N TRP A 313 5.95 -13.82 -2.60
CA TRP A 313 7.21 -14.35 -2.06
C TRP A 313 8.43 -13.51 -2.47
N SER A 314 8.57 -13.20 -3.76
CA SER A 314 9.74 -12.52 -4.34
C SER A 314 9.55 -10.99 -4.46
N GLY A 315 9.12 -10.36 -3.38
CA GLY A 315 8.89 -8.90 -3.29
C GLY A 315 8.32 -8.51 -1.94
N ASP A 316 7.36 -9.29 -1.45
CA ASP A 316 6.67 -8.98 -0.19
C ASP A 316 7.33 -9.65 1.01
N ARG A 317 7.39 -10.99 1.00
CA ARG A 317 7.94 -11.77 2.12
C ARG A 317 9.44 -11.58 2.26
N VAL A 318 10.12 -11.37 1.14
CA VAL A 318 11.49 -10.88 1.07
C VAL A 318 11.49 -9.65 0.18
N THR A 319 11.65 -8.48 0.78
CA THR A 319 11.62 -7.18 0.10
C THR A 319 13.01 -6.57 -0.08
N CYS A 320 13.09 -5.50 -0.87
CA CYS A 320 14.29 -4.71 -1.10
C CYS A 320 14.74 -3.95 0.16
N ARG A 321 16.05 -3.90 0.40
CA ARG A 321 16.67 -3.04 1.42
C ARG A 321 16.59 -1.56 1.06
N ASP A 322 16.80 -1.26 -0.21
CA ASP A 322 16.74 0.07 -0.80
C ASP A 322 16.37 -0.07 -2.28
N TRP A 323 15.95 1.03 -2.91
CA TRP A 323 15.44 1.03 -4.27
C TRP A 323 16.51 0.72 -5.34
N PHE A 324 17.81 0.76 -5.02
CA PHE A 324 18.82 0.27 -5.97
C PHE A 324 18.79 -1.27 -6.09
N GLN A 325 18.13 -1.95 -5.16
CA GLN A 325 17.92 -3.39 -5.20
C GLN A 325 16.63 -3.78 -5.93
N LEU A 326 15.98 -2.88 -6.69
CA LEU A 326 14.70 -3.16 -7.35
C LEU A 326 14.73 -4.44 -8.18
N SER A 327 15.82 -4.70 -8.92
CA SER A 327 15.98 -5.90 -9.73
C SER A 327 16.01 -7.22 -8.92
N LEU A 328 16.24 -7.16 -7.60
CA LEU A 328 16.07 -8.32 -6.72
C LEU A 328 14.64 -8.88 -6.80
N LYS A 329 13.64 -8.00 -6.70
CA LYS A 329 12.22 -8.41 -6.80
C LYS A 329 11.79 -8.49 -8.25
N GLU A 330 12.07 -7.48 -9.05
CA GLU A 330 11.57 -7.39 -10.44
C GLU A 330 12.24 -8.43 -11.34
N GLY A 331 13.57 -8.51 -11.34
CA GLY A 331 14.30 -9.42 -12.21
C GLY A 331 13.98 -10.89 -11.89
N PHE A 332 13.82 -11.23 -10.61
CA PHE A 332 13.47 -12.58 -10.21
C PHE A 332 11.99 -12.91 -10.45
N THR A 333 11.08 -11.95 -10.28
CA THR A 333 9.64 -12.15 -10.49
C THR A 333 9.23 -12.11 -11.96
N VAL A 334 10.00 -11.44 -12.83
CA VAL A 334 9.86 -11.58 -14.30
C VAL A 334 10.36 -12.94 -14.78
N PHE A 335 11.37 -13.52 -14.12
CA PHE A 335 11.86 -14.86 -14.45
C PHE A 335 10.90 -15.98 -14.04
N ARG A 336 10.18 -15.78 -12.92
CA ARG A 336 9.13 -16.68 -12.41
C ARG A 336 7.89 -16.61 -13.29
#